data_AF-A0A944V0X5-F1
#
_entry.id   AF-A0A944V0X5-F1
#
_cell.length_a   1.000
_cell.length_b   1.000
_cell.length_c   1.000
_cell.angle_alpha   90.00
_cell.angle_beta   90.00
_cell.angle_gamma   90.00
#
_symmetry.space_group_name_H-M   'P 1'
#
loop_
_entity.id
_entity.type
_entity.pdbx_description
1 polymer ?
#
loop_
_entity_poly.entity_id
_entity_poly.type
_entity_poly.pdbx_seq_one_letter_code
_entity_poly.pdbx_strand_id
1 'polypeptide(L)'
;ESSEIDLPFDPVDFENIFVINESMVPIKPGITNIALKSYLRLFVYRNLLNITFTNIGSSFNSLSTNYLQKDAMIISFSDNLMLINNRLALNFGFNLSSDNVDDTKDNTSTSSAIFTQAMYKPNDQMYFNLNLNTSGSEDGFIPDDDDPSNTSVDIRSTIISFGTGYLVKQITNAPTRFSFNFSNSLNKDDASETFEYNRNNISLSAKTMFDNLPITTLVSYTLTLNDNSNLVNELGDLTLIEETSNYNSIFMRGEFDLLESRLKPYVDFRYNMFKGDIDSQAAQMFNIGSSYEIASNSYITADAGLKMYQNTDEPTADYSRLNFKMKISQKF
;
A
#
# COMPACT_ATOMS: atom_id res chain seq x y z
N GLU A 1 -48.89 -47.60 3.84
CA GLU A 1 -49.87 -47.06 4.79
C GLU A 1 -49.17 -46.89 6.14
N SER A 2 -48.60 -45.71 6.36
CA SER A 2 -48.03 -45.32 7.65
C SER A 2 -49.16 -44.81 8.53
N SER A 3 -49.46 -45.54 9.59
CA SER A 3 -50.39 -45.11 10.63
C SER A 3 -49.91 -43.78 11.23
N GLU A 4 -50.59 -42.69 10.91
CA GLU A 4 -50.47 -41.43 11.64
C GLU A 4 -50.84 -41.71 13.09
N ILE A 5 -49.83 -41.67 13.95
CA ILE A 5 -50.01 -41.68 15.39
C ILE A 5 -50.51 -40.28 15.72
N ASP A 6 -51.81 -40.18 15.97
CA ASP A 6 -52.45 -38.95 16.43
C ASP A 6 -51.94 -38.67 17.85
N LEU A 7 -50.97 -37.76 17.95
CA LEU A 7 -50.44 -37.33 19.23
C LEU A 7 -51.50 -36.46 19.91
N PRO A 8 -51.79 -36.65 21.22
CA PRO A 8 -52.82 -35.90 21.94
C PRO A 8 -52.41 -34.44 22.23
N PHE A 9 -51.42 -33.92 21.51
CA PHE A 9 -50.88 -32.58 21.63
C PHE A 9 -50.31 -32.14 20.29
N ASP A 10 -50.45 -30.86 19.97
CA ASP A 10 -49.80 -30.26 18.82
C ASP A 10 -48.34 -29.93 19.20
N PRO A 11 -47.33 -30.46 18.51
CA PRO A 11 -45.94 -30.10 18.76
C PRO A 11 -45.68 -28.58 18.70
N VAL A 12 -46.48 -27.83 17.95
CA VAL A 12 -46.42 -26.36 17.85
C VAL A 12 -46.73 -25.68 19.18
N ASP A 13 -47.56 -26.28 20.03
CA ASP A 13 -47.92 -25.72 21.35
C ASP A 13 -46.72 -25.65 22.32
N PHE A 14 -45.61 -26.34 22.00
CA PHE A 14 -44.38 -26.39 22.79
C PHE A 14 -43.21 -25.60 22.19
N GLU A 15 -43.45 -24.79 21.14
CA GLU A 15 -42.43 -23.94 20.50
C GLU A 15 -41.72 -23.01 21.51
N ASN A 16 -42.44 -22.58 22.54
CA ASN A 16 -41.90 -21.75 23.63
C ASN A 16 -41.01 -22.50 24.64
N ILE A 17 -41.02 -23.83 24.62
CA ILE A 17 -40.29 -24.72 25.55
C ILE A 17 -39.09 -25.36 24.83
N PHE A 18 -39.23 -25.64 23.54
CA PHE A 18 -38.15 -26.15 22.70
C PHE A 18 -37.63 -25.04 21.79
N VAL A 19 -36.50 -24.44 22.15
CA VAL A 19 -35.66 -23.76 21.17
C VAL A 19 -35.04 -24.85 20.29
N ILE A 20 -35.73 -25.22 19.21
CA ILE A 20 -35.08 -25.94 18.12
C ILE A 20 -34.07 -24.96 17.54
N ASN A 21 -32.79 -25.30 17.68
CA ASN A 21 -31.70 -24.50 17.14
C ASN A 21 -31.76 -24.56 15.61
N GLU A 22 -32.63 -23.75 14.98
CA GLU A 22 -32.84 -23.66 13.51
C GLU A 22 -31.55 -23.29 12.76
N SER A 23 -30.51 -22.83 13.49
CA SER A 23 -29.20 -22.49 12.94
C SER A 23 -28.18 -23.63 12.91
N MET A 24 -28.58 -24.89 13.14
CA MET A 24 -27.73 -26.02 12.78
C MET A 24 -27.90 -26.34 11.29
N VAL A 25 -27.24 -25.54 10.44
CA VAL A 25 -26.99 -25.94 9.05
C VAL A 25 -26.32 -27.33 9.13
N PRO A 26 -26.91 -28.38 8.52
CA PRO A 26 -26.34 -29.72 8.59
C PRO A 26 -24.90 -29.66 8.07
N ILE A 27 -23.94 -30.14 8.86
CA ILE A 27 -22.58 -30.35 8.38
C ILE A 27 -22.68 -31.37 7.26
N LYS A 28 -22.62 -30.92 6.01
CA LYS A 28 -22.49 -31.80 4.84
C LYS A 28 -21.01 -32.15 4.71
N PRO A 29 -20.56 -33.36 5.08
CA PRO A 29 -19.15 -33.70 4.91
C PRO A 29 -18.75 -33.53 3.44
N GLY A 30 -17.74 -32.69 3.20
CA GLY A 30 -17.32 -32.28 1.87
C GLY A 30 -16.19 -31.26 1.93
N ILE A 31 -15.48 -31.09 0.81
CA ILE A 31 -14.36 -30.13 0.69
C ILE A 31 -14.84 -28.70 0.98
N THR A 32 -16.10 -28.40 0.65
CA THR A 32 -16.77 -27.11 0.91
C THR A 32 -16.86 -26.74 2.40
N ASN A 33 -16.72 -27.71 3.32
CA ASN A 33 -16.74 -27.51 4.77
C ASN A 33 -15.35 -27.59 5.41
N ILE A 34 -14.28 -27.59 4.61
CA ILE A 34 -12.89 -27.70 5.07
C ILE A 34 -12.13 -26.41 4.79
N ALA A 35 -11.27 -26.01 5.73
CA ALA A 35 -10.21 -25.05 5.48
C ALA A 35 -8.85 -25.75 5.62
N LEU A 36 -8.08 -25.76 4.54
CA LEU A 36 -6.74 -26.35 4.46
C LEU A 36 -5.71 -25.24 4.31
N LYS A 37 -4.68 -25.25 5.18
CA LYS A 37 -3.50 -24.41 5.03
C LYS A 37 -2.25 -25.26 5.14
N SER A 38 -1.49 -25.30 4.04
CA SER A 38 -0.21 -25.99 3.93
C SER A 38 0.89 -24.95 3.75
N TYR A 39 2.02 -25.15 4.41
CA TYR A 39 3.18 -24.27 4.23
C TYR A 39 4.48 -25.06 4.23
N LEU A 40 5.42 -24.58 3.43
CA LEU A 40 6.79 -25.05 3.38
C LEU A 40 7.71 -23.85 3.62
N ARG A 41 8.54 -23.92 4.66
CA ARG A 41 9.56 -22.94 4.95
C ARG A 41 10.92 -23.62 4.95
N LEU A 42 11.77 -23.26 4.01
CA LEU A 42 13.10 -23.81 3.84
C LEU A 42 14.14 -22.72 4.02
N PHE A 43 15.10 -22.96 4.90
CA PHE A 43 16.27 -22.11 5.05
C PHE A 43 17.50 -22.86 4.53
N VAL A 44 17.88 -22.60 3.28
CA VAL A 44 18.96 -23.34 2.60
C VAL A 44 19.93 -22.34 1.96
N TYR A 45 21.23 -22.51 2.18
CA TYR A 45 22.27 -21.61 1.67
C TYR A 45 22.06 -20.12 2.01
N ARG A 46 21.52 -19.83 3.21
CA ARG A 46 21.15 -18.47 3.67
C ARG A 46 20.00 -17.82 2.90
N ASN A 47 19.24 -18.63 2.18
CA ASN A 47 18.03 -18.21 1.49
C ASN A 47 16.81 -18.68 2.27
N LEU A 48 15.80 -17.83 2.40
CA LEU A 48 14.55 -18.17 3.09
C LEU A 48 13.42 -18.31 2.06
N LEU A 49 13.20 -19.54 1.62
CA LEU A 49 12.08 -19.89 0.76
C LEU A 49 10.84 -20.16 1.61
N ASN A 50 9.74 -19.46 1.33
CA ASN A 50 8.43 -19.72 1.89
C ASN A 50 7.43 -20.00 0.76
N ILE A 51 6.71 -21.11 0.88
CA ILE A 51 5.58 -21.45 0.02
C ILE A 51 4.38 -21.68 0.93
N THR A 52 3.25 -21.08 0.63
CA THR A 52 1.99 -21.25 1.35
C THR A 52 0.88 -21.55 0.36
N PHE A 53 0.07 -22.55 0.67
CA PHE A 53 -1.17 -22.88 -0.03
C PHE A 53 -2.30 -22.84 0.98
N THR A 54 -3.35 -22.09 0.68
CA THR A 54 -4.56 -22.02 1.50
C THR A 54 -5.76 -22.27 0.60
N ASN A 55 -6.68 -23.12 1.04
CA ASN A 55 -7.98 -23.33 0.40
C ASN A 55 -9.04 -23.35 1.50
N ILE A 56 -10.08 -22.53 1.37
CA ILE A 56 -11.16 -22.40 2.33
C ILE A 56 -12.46 -22.63 1.56
N GLY A 57 -13.18 -23.69 1.90
CA GLY A 57 -14.48 -23.99 1.29
C GLY A 57 -15.55 -22.95 1.63
N SER A 58 -16.55 -22.84 0.76
CA SER A 58 -17.67 -21.89 0.86
C SER A 58 -18.50 -22.01 2.14
N SER A 59 -18.67 -23.23 2.63
CA SER A 59 -19.49 -23.55 3.80
C SER A 59 -18.70 -23.62 5.10
N PHE A 60 -17.37 -23.45 5.05
CA PHE A 60 -16.52 -23.48 6.23
C PHE A 60 -16.89 -22.36 7.21
N ASN A 61 -17.09 -22.72 8.48
CA ASN A 61 -17.33 -21.80 9.57
C ASN A 61 -16.39 -22.13 10.72
N SER A 62 -15.67 -21.11 11.22
CA SER A 62 -14.81 -21.23 12.40
C SER A 62 -15.40 -20.43 13.55
N LEU A 63 -15.57 -21.05 14.71
CA LEU A 63 -16.05 -20.38 15.92
C LEU A 63 -15.02 -19.40 16.51
N SER A 64 -13.74 -19.52 16.11
CA SER A 64 -12.64 -18.71 16.65
C SER A 64 -12.12 -17.63 15.69
N THR A 65 -12.47 -17.69 14.40
CA THR A 65 -11.93 -16.79 13.37
C THR A 65 -12.99 -16.39 12.34
N ASN A 66 -13.69 -15.28 12.60
CA ASN A 66 -14.77 -14.77 11.72
C ASN A 66 -14.25 -13.99 10.49
N TYR A 67 -12.94 -13.76 10.39
CA TYR A 67 -12.32 -12.91 9.36
C TYR A 67 -11.70 -13.71 8.19
N LEU A 68 -11.85 -15.03 8.17
CA LEU A 68 -11.38 -15.84 7.05
C LEU A 68 -12.30 -15.62 5.85
N GLN A 69 -11.73 -15.19 4.72
CA GLN A 69 -12.45 -15.15 3.46
C GLN A 69 -12.81 -16.58 3.07
N LYS A 70 -14.11 -16.85 3.00
CA LYS A 70 -14.64 -18.14 2.57
C LYS A 70 -14.60 -18.25 1.06
N ASP A 71 -14.70 -19.48 0.57
CA ASP A 71 -14.73 -19.79 -0.85
C ASP A 71 -13.53 -19.19 -1.59
N ALA A 72 -12.33 -19.45 -1.06
CA ALA A 72 -11.10 -18.80 -1.52
C ALA A 72 -9.92 -19.76 -1.57
N MET A 73 -9.12 -19.64 -2.62
CA MET A 73 -7.83 -20.29 -2.79
C MET A 73 -6.73 -19.24 -2.85
N ILE A 74 -5.63 -19.45 -2.12
CA ILE A 74 -4.48 -18.55 -2.09
C ILE A 74 -3.19 -19.37 -2.19
N ILE A 75 -2.36 -19.05 -3.18
CA ILE A 75 -1.01 -19.57 -3.36
C ILE A 75 -0.05 -18.40 -3.16
N SER A 76 0.93 -18.56 -2.29
CA SER A 76 1.97 -17.56 -2.06
C SER A 76 3.35 -18.19 -2.08
N PHE A 77 4.27 -17.56 -2.78
CA PHE A 77 5.68 -17.90 -2.87
C PHE A 77 6.50 -16.67 -2.49
N SER A 78 7.53 -16.83 -1.69
CA SER A 78 8.50 -15.77 -1.43
C SER A 78 9.88 -16.36 -1.20
N ASP A 79 10.91 -15.75 -1.76
CA ASP A 79 12.30 -16.09 -1.53
C ASP A 79 13.12 -14.81 -1.27
N ASN A 80 14.10 -14.94 -0.39
CA ASN A 80 15.08 -13.91 -0.06
C ASN A 80 16.47 -14.52 -0.22
N LEU A 81 17.20 -14.05 -1.21
CA LEU A 81 18.54 -14.52 -1.56
C LEU A 81 19.57 -13.46 -1.20
N MET A 82 20.61 -13.86 -0.45
CA MET A 82 21.75 -13.00 -0.11
C MET A 82 23.02 -13.52 -0.79
N LEU A 83 23.48 -12.80 -1.80
CA LEU A 83 24.61 -13.15 -2.65
C LEU A 83 25.78 -12.17 -2.44
N ILE A 84 26.97 -12.54 -2.94
CA ILE A 84 28.18 -11.70 -2.94
C ILE A 84 28.51 -11.19 -1.52
N ASN A 85 28.66 -12.08 -0.54
CA ASN A 85 28.93 -11.71 0.86
C ASN A 85 27.94 -10.67 1.41
N ASN A 86 26.64 -10.87 1.17
CA ASN A 86 25.54 -9.99 1.58
C ASN A 86 25.57 -8.59 0.93
N ARG A 87 26.20 -8.46 -0.25
CA ARG A 87 26.20 -7.21 -1.02
C ARG A 87 25.10 -7.15 -2.06
N LEU A 88 24.59 -8.31 -2.49
CA LEU A 88 23.45 -8.39 -3.41
C LEU A 88 22.31 -9.12 -2.69
N ALA A 89 21.25 -8.39 -2.36
CA ALA A 89 20.01 -8.96 -1.87
C ALA A 89 19.01 -9.04 -3.02
N LEU A 90 18.48 -10.23 -3.30
CA LEU A 90 17.38 -10.42 -4.23
C LEU A 90 16.18 -10.90 -3.44
N ASN A 91 15.04 -10.24 -3.62
CA ASN A 91 13.76 -10.68 -3.11
C ASN A 91 12.87 -10.97 -4.30
N PHE A 92 12.17 -12.08 -4.22
CA PHE A 92 11.11 -12.39 -5.17
C PHE A 92 9.91 -12.90 -4.38
N GLY A 93 8.72 -12.53 -4.80
CA GLY A 93 7.54 -13.23 -4.37
C GLY A 93 6.40 -13.09 -5.35
N PHE A 94 5.49 -14.02 -5.20
CA PHE A 94 4.34 -14.23 -6.03
C PHE A 94 3.16 -14.57 -5.14
N ASN A 95 2.01 -13.98 -5.41
CA ASN A 95 0.76 -14.28 -4.76
C ASN A 95 -0.29 -14.46 -5.84
N LEU A 96 -1.09 -15.50 -5.73
CA LEU A 96 -2.27 -15.74 -6.54
C LEU A 96 -3.41 -16.06 -5.59
N SER A 97 -4.52 -15.37 -5.74
CA SER A 97 -5.75 -15.73 -5.06
C SER A 97 -6.91 -15.76 -6.03
N SER A 98 -7.83 -16.68 -5.79
CA SER A 98 -9.12 -16.71 -6.46
C SER A 98 -10.20 -16.90 -5.42
N ASP A 99 -11.36 -16.31 -5.65
CA ASP A 99 -12.56 -16.68 -4.90
C ASP A 99 -13.44 -17.63 -5.72
N ASN A 100 -14.62 -17.96 -5.20
CA ASN A 100 -15.61 -18.80 -5.88
C ASN A 100 -15.07 -20.18 -6.30
N VAL A 101 -14.30 -20.83 -5.43
CA VAL A 101 -13.68 -22.15 -5.67
C VAL A 101 -14.74 -23.25 -5.76
N ASP A 102 -15.87 -23.07 -5.07
CA ASP A 102 -16.99 -24.02 -5.04
C ASP A 102 -18.14 -23.63 -6.01
N ASP A 103 -17.93 -22.66 -6.92
CA ASP A 103 -18.93 -22.16 -7.89
C ASP A 103 -20.27 -21.75 -7.24
N THR A 104 -20.21 -21.07 -6.10
CA THR A 104 -21.40 -20.59 -5.36
C THR A 104 -21.85 -19.18 -5.74
N LYS A 105 -20.98 -18.43 -6.42
CA LYS A 105 -21.21 -17.07 -6.92
C LYS A 105 -21.28 -17.09 -8.45
N ASP A 106 -21.86 -16.03 -9.00
CA ASP A 106 -22.05 -15.89 -10.45
C ASP A 106 -20.73 -15.73 -11.21
N ASN A 107 -19.69 -15.15 -10.57
CA ASN A 107 -18.39 -14.90 -11.18
C ASN A 107 -17.25 -15.27 -10.21
N THR A 108 -16.09 -15.55 -10.80
CA THR A 108 -14.85 -15.90 -10.09
C THR A 108 -13.85 -14.78 -10.29
N SER A 109 -13.54 -14.07 -9.21
CA SER A 109 -12.51 -13.04 -9.23
C SER A 109 -11.15 -13.66 -8.94
N THR A 110 -10.16 -13.35 -9.78
CA THR A 110 -8.77 -13.78 -9.57
C THR A 110 -7.89 -12.56 -9.36
N SER A 111 -6.90 -12.66 -8.48
CA SER A 111 -5.93 -11.61 -8.28
C SER A 111 -4.53 -12.18 -8.17
N SER A 112 -3.59 -11.58 -8.88
CA SER A 112 -2.19 -11.97 -8.85
C SER A 112 -1.31 -10.79 -8.46
N ALA A 113 -0.20 -11.07 -7.80
CA ALA A 113 0.81 -10.08 -7.48
C ALA A 113 2.21 -10.69 -7.57
N ILE A 114 3.10 -10.05 -8.31
CA ILE A 114 4.52 -10.37 -8.37
C ILE A 114 5.29 -9.17 -7.81
N PHE A 115 6.13 -9.41 -6.82
CA PHE A 115 7.09 -8.42 -6.35
C PHE A 115 8.50 -8.97 -6.50
N THR A 116 9.39 -8.13 -7.03
CA THR A 116 10.81 -8.44 -7.12
C THR A 116 11.63 -7.22 -6.76
N GLN A 117 12.68 -7.43 -5.98
CA GLN A 117 13.58 -6.38 -5.55
C GLN A 117 15.02 -6.87 -5.64
N ALA A 118 15.89 -6.07 -6.26
CA ALA A 118 17.33 -6.26 -6.22
C ALA A 118 17.97 -5.07 -5.52
N MET A 119 18.72 -5.32 -4.44
CA MET A 119 19.55 -4.33 -3.76
C MET A 119 21.02 -4.70 -3.88
N TYR A 120 21.82 -3.83 -4.48
CA TYR A 120 23.25 -4.03 -4.63
C TYR A 120 24.06 -2.95 -3.93
N LYS A 121 25.01 -3.35 -3.08
CA LYS A 121 25.95 -2.49 -2.36
C LYS A 121 27.38 -2.86 -2.72
N PRO A 122 27.96 -2.27 -3.77
CA PRO A 122 29.35 -2.58 -4.15
C PRO A 122 30.35 -2.22 -3.05
N ASN A 123 30.04 -1.19 -2.25
CA ASN A 123 30.80 -0.76 -1.08
C ASN A 123 29.86 -0.07 -0.07
N ASP A 124 30.39 0.39 1.07
CA ASP A 124 29.58 1.01 2.14
C ASP A 124 29.09 2.42 1.82
N GLN A 125 29.60 3.04 0.75
CA GLN A 125 29.24 4.41 0.36
C GLN A 125 28.08 4.42 -0.63
N MET A 126 28.00 3.42 -1.51
CA MET A 126 27.10 3.37 -2.65
C MET A 126 26.08 2.24 -2.52
N TYR A 127 24.85 2.50 -2.95
CA TYR A 127 23.85 1.46 -3.14
C TYR A 127 23.05 1.67 -4.42
N PHE A 128 22.50 0.58 -4.92
CA PHE A 128 21.51 0.52 -5.99
C PHE A 128 20.34 -0.33 -5.51
N ASN A 129 19.14 0.07 -5.86
CA ASN A 129 17.90 -0.62 -5.57
C ASN A 129 17.06 -0.59 -6.84
N LEU A 130 16.60 -1.75 -7.27
CA LEU A 130 15.60 -1.91 -8.31
C LEU A 130 14.43 -2.67 -7.70
N ASN A 131 13.23 -2.17 -7.88
CA ASN A 131 12.00 -2.80 -7.42
C ASN A 131 11.01 -2.83 -8.58
N LEU A 132 10.37 -3.97 -8.79
CA LEU A 132 9.23 -4.14 -9.68
C LEU A 132 8.14 -4.81 -8.84
N ASN A 133 6.97 -4.19 -8.79
CA ASN A 133 5.77 -4.75 -8.20
C ASN A 133 4.66 -4.65 -9.23
N THR A 134 4.09 -5.77 -9.64
CA THR A 134 2.95 -5.82 -10.54
C THR A 134 1.84 -6.62 -9.87
N SER A 135 0.64 -6.09 -9.89
CA SER A 135 -0.55 -6.74 -9.36
C SER A 135 -1.71 -6.55 -10.31
N GLY A 136 -2.52 -7.58 -10.48
CA GLY A 136 -3.73 -7.55 -11.28
C GLY A 136 -4.88 -8.16 -10.48
N SER A 137 -6.10 -7.70 -10.75
CA SER A 137 -7.33 -8.35 -10.36
C SER A 137 -8.28 -8.39 -11.54
N GLU A 138 -8.79 -9.58 -11.83
CA GLU A 138 -9.80 -9.85 -12.83
C GLU A 138 -11.09 -10.20 -12.09
N ASP A 139 -12.21 -9.59 -12.43
CA ASP A 139 -13.48 -9.80 -11.73
C ASP A 139 -14.24 -11.05 -12.23
N GLY A 140 -13.89 -11.55 -13.42
CA GLY A 140 -14.51 -12.68 -14.08
C GLY A 140 -15.91 -12.38 -14.61
N PHE A 141 -16.33 -11.11 -14.61
CA PHE A 141 -17.64 -10.66 -15.04
C PHE A 141 -17.73 -10.64 -16.57
N ILE A 142 -18.82 -11.19 -17.12
CA ILE A 142 -19.11 -11.11 -18.56
C ILE A 142 -20.24 -10.08 -18.73
N PRO A 143 -19.95 -8.90 -19.28
CA PRO A 143 -20.97 -7.89 -19.52
C PRO A 143 -22.01 -8.36 -20.53
N ASP A 144 -23.23 -7.87 -20.34
CA ASP A 144 -24.35 -8.10 -21.27
C ASP A 144 -24.21 -7.16 -22.48
N ASP A 145 -24.22 -7.72 -23.70
CA ASP A 145 -24.04 -6.96 -24.95
C ASP A 145 -25.11 -5.86 -25.15
N ASP A 146 -26.25 -5.97 -24.45
CA ASP A 146 -27.39 -5.04 -24.57
C ASP A 146 -27.34 -3.83 -23.60
N ASP A 147 -26.39 -3.79 -22.65
CA ASP A 147 -26.24 -2.68 -21.69
C ASP A 147 -24.83 -2.08 -21.70
N PRO A 148 -24.61 -0.92 -22.36
CA PRO A 148 -23.29 -0.28 -22.44
C PRO A 148 -22.81 0.32 -21.10
N SER A 149 -23.65 0.34 -20.06
CA SER A 149 -23.22 0.70 -18.69
C SER A 149 -22.65 -0.49 -17.92
N ASN A 150 -22.74 -1.69 -18.50
CA ASN A 150 -22.29 -2.94 -17.93
C ASN A 150 -20.93 -3.28 -18.54
N THR A 151 -19.84 -2.95 -17.86
CA THR A 151 -18.46 -3.17 -18.34
C THR A 151 -17.68 -3.96 -17.31
N SER A 152 -16.94 -5.00 -17.75
CA SER A 152 -15.97 -5.68 -16.88
C SER A 152 -14.81 -4.75 -16.54
N VAL A 153 -14.22 -4.91 -15.35
CA VAL A 153 -13.09 -4.07 -14.91
C VAL A 153 -11.95 -4.97 -14.43
N ASP A 154 -10.86 -4.96 -15.18
CA ASP A 154 -9.65 -5.71 -14.83
C ASP A 154 -8.53 -4.73 -14.44
N ILE A 155 -8.37 -4.53 -13.14
CA ILE A 155 -7.42 -3.54 -12.63
C ILE A 155 -6.02 -4.13 -12.63
N ARG A 156 -5.09 -3.49 -13.35
CA ARG A 156 -3.67 -3.81 -13.33
C ARG A 156 -2.82 -2.63 -12.89
N SER A 157 -2.08 -2.83 -11.81
CA SER A 157 -1.12 -1.88 -11.26
C SER A 157 0.30 -2.41 -11.40
N THR A 158 1.18 -1.65 -12.05
CA THR A 158 2.60 -1.94 -12.18
C THR A 158 3.43 -0.76 -11.67
N ILE A 159 4.34 -1.04 -10.74
CA ILE A 159 5.25 -0.07 -10.14
C ILE A 159 6.67 -0.53 -10.40
N ILE A 160 7.46 0.28 -11.09
CA ILE A 160 8.89 0.08 -11.28
C ILE A 160 9.60 1.23 -10.56
N SER A 161 10.53 0.93 -9.66
CA SER A 161 11.34 1.96 -9.02
C SER A 161 12.82 1.62 -9.03
N PHE A 162 13.62 2.63 -9.31
CA PHE A 162 15.07 2.59 -9.24
C PHE A 162 15.54 3.62 -8.22
N GLY A 163 16.42 3.21 -7.31
CA GLY A 163 17.01 4.08 -6.31
C GLY A 163 18.52 3.89 -6.26
N THR A 164 19.27 4.97 -6.17
CA THR A 164 20.70 4.93 -5.89
C THR A 164 21.09 6.03 -4.92
N GLY A 165 22.18 5.83 -4.21
CA GLY A 165 22.76 6.88 -3.40
C GLY A 165 24.24 6.68 -3.19
N TYR A 166 24.94 7.79 -3.00
CA TYR A 166 26.37 7.85 -2.78
C TYR A 166 26.69 8.75 -1.59
N LEU A 167 27.46 8.23 -0.64
CA LEU A 167 27.99 8.99 0.48
C LEU A 167 29.33 9.61 0.11
N VAL A 168 29.32 10.92 -0.15
CA VAL A 168 30.51 11.72 -0.38
C VAL A 168 31.14 12.04 0.98
N LYS A 169 32.20 11.32 1.33
CA LYS A 169 33.01 11.57 2.55
C LYS A 169 34.11 12.60 2.32
N GLN A 170 34.35 13.00 1.06
CA GLN A 170 35.42 13.91 0.65
C GLN A 170 35.14 15.37 1.04
N ILE A 171 33.89 15.71 1.39
CA ILE A 171 33.54 17.03 1.91
C ILE A 171 33.92 17.06 3.39
N THR A 172 35.07 17.65 3.69
CA THR A 172 35.61 17.76 5.05
C THR A 172 34.57 18.38 6.00
N ASN A 173 34.34 17.74 7.15
CA ASN A 173 33.38 18.13 8.20
C ASN A 173 31.89 18.13 7.82
N ALA A 174 31.54 17.73 6.59
CA ALA A 174 30.16 17.66 6.13
C ALA A 174 29.91 16.46 5.19
N PRO A 175 30.17 15.21 5.63
CA PRO A 175 29.77 14.02 4.88
C PRO A 175 28.32 14.12 4.39
N THR A 176 28.15 14.04 3.06
CA THR A 176 26.85 14.25 2.42
C THR A 176 26.46 13.03 1.61
N ARG A 177 25.28 12.48 1.90
CA ARG A 177 24.66 11.43 1.10
C ARG A 177 23.75 12.06 0.07
N PHE A 178 24.10 11.88 -1.20
CA PHE A 178 23.19 12.16 -2.30
C PHE A 178 22.37 10.92 -2.60
N SER A 179 21.10 11.08 -2.91
CA SER A 179 20.23 9.97 -3.32
C SER A 179 19.31 10.41 -4.44
N PHE A 180 19.15 9.53 -5.41
CA PHE A 180 18.26 9.65 -6.54
C PHE A 180 17.28 8.49 -6.47
N ASN A 181 15.97 8.76 -6.55
CA ASN A 181 14.99 7.70 -6.76
C ASN A 181 14.06 8.10 -7.90
N PHE A 182 13.82 7.17 -8.79
CA PHE A 182 12.83 7.23 -9.84
C PHE A 182 11.80 6.14 -9.59
N SER A 183 10.53 6.43 -9.75
CA SER A 183 9.49 5.41 -9.80
C SER A 183 8.45 5.74 -10.85
N ASN A 184 8.12 4.77 -11.69
CA ASN A 184 6.96 4.81 -12.56
C ASN A 184 5.88 3.90 -11.94
N SER A 185 4.66 4.38 -11.87
CA SER A 185 3.49 3.59 -11.48
C SER A 185 2.40 3.75 -12.53
N LEU A 186 2.02 2.65 -13.18
CA LEU A 186 0.94 2.56 -14.13
C LEU A 186 -0.21 1.78 -13.48
N ASN A 187 -1.40 2.34 -13.44
CA ASN A 187 -2.61 1.66 -13.01
C ASN A 187 -3.65 1.78 -14.11
N LYS A 188 -4.13 0.68 -14.67
CA LYS A 188 -5.08 0.71 -15.78
C LYS A 188 -6.12 -0.38 -15.67
N ASP A 189 -7.23 -0.16 -16.35
CA ASP A 189 -8.23 -1.19 -16.65
C ASP A 189 -7.84 -1.90 -17.96
N ASP A 190 -7.47 -3.17 -17.88
CA ASP A 190 -7.08 -4.00 -19.05
C ASP A 190 -8.31 -4.57 -19.79
N ALA A 191 -9.50 -4.57 -19.19
CA ALA A 191 -10.69 -5.17 -19.79
C ALA A 191 -11.42 -4.19 -20.72
N SER A 192 -11.81 -3.04 -20.17
CA SER A 192 -12.67 -2.07 -20.85
C SER A 192 -11.95 -0.74 -21.13
N GLU A 193 -10.67 -0.63 -20.79
CA GLU A 193 -9.85 0.58 -20.96
C GLU A 193 -10.52 1.83 -20.36
N THR A 194 -11.29 1.67 -19.28
CA THR A 194 -12.06 2.76 -18.66
C THR A 194 -11.17 3.82 -18.03
N PHE A 195 -9.98 3.45 -17.58
CA PHE A 195 -8.99 4.38 -17.06
C PHE A 195 -7.56 3.89 -17.29
N GLU A 196 -6.63 4.84 -17.42
CA GLU A 196 -5.20 4.63 -17.32
C GLU A 196 -4.57 5.79 -16.52
N TYR A 197 -3.93 5.47 -15.40
CA TYR A 197 -3.21 6.41 -14.56
C TYR A 197 -1.73 6.08 -14.56
N ASN A 198 -0.96 6.91 -15.25
CA ASN A 198 0.48 6.82 -15.29
C ASN A 198 1.09 7.91 -14.42
N ARG A 199 1.95 7.53 -13.49
CA ARG A 199 2.63 8.48 -12.61
C ARG A 199 4.12 8.20 -12.55
N ASN A 200 4.90 9.21 -12.91
CA ASN A 200 6.36 9.21 -12.81
C ASN A 200 6.78 10.10 -11.64
N ASN A 201 7.52 9.57 -10.69
CA ASN A 201 8.08 10.31 -9.56
C ASN A 201 9.61 10.27 -9.65
N ILE A 202 10.22 11.45 -9.62
CA ILE A 202 11.67 11.65 -9.55
C ILE A 202 11.94 12.39 -8.25
N SER A 203 12.82 11.82 -7.42
CA SER A 203 13.26 12.43 -6.17
C SER A 203 14.79 12.52 -6.12
N LEU A 204 15.27 13.71 -5.77
CA LEU A 204 16.66 14.00 -5.49
C LEU A 204 16.76 14.40 -4.03
N SER A 205 17.77 13.93 -3.32
CA SER A 205 18.03 14.38 -1.95
C SER A 205 19.50 14.46 -1.63
N ALA A 206 19.84 15.42 -0.77
CA ALA A 206 21.14 15.60 -0.17
C ALA A 206 20.95 15.65 1.35
N LYS A 207 21.47 14.63 2.04
CA LYS A 207 21.48 14.56 3.50
C LYS A 207 22.91 14.76 4.00
N THR A 208 23.15 15.83 4.73
CA THR A 208 24.46 16.16 5.29
C THR A 208 24.45 15.94 6.79
N MET A 209 25.43 15.18 7.28
CA MET A 209 25.71 15.01 8.71
C MET A 209 27.02 15.75 8.99
N PHE A 210 27.01 16.72 9.89
CA PHE A 210 28.21 17.47 10.22
C PHE A 210 29.00 16.76 11.32
N ASP A 211 30.32 16.62 11.15
CA ASP A 211 31.14 15.86 12.12
C ASP A 211 31.36 16.65 13.42
N ASN A 212 31.51 17.97 13.30
CA ASN A 212 31.86 18.86 14.42
C ASN A 212 30.67 19.68 14.93
N LEU A 213 29.52 19.60 14.25
CA LEU A 213 28.31 20.30 14.65
C LEU A 213 27.21 19.26 14.86
N PRO A 214 26.42 19.35 15.94
CA PRO A 214 25.32 18.44 16.19
C PRO A 214 24.14 18.78 15.28
N ILE A 215 24.34 18.82 13.97
CA ILE A 215 23.35 19.25 13.00
C ILE A 215 23.28 18.20 11.89
N THR A 216 22.06 17.86 11.50
CA THR A 216 21.78 17.14 10.26
C THR A 216 20.91 18.03 9.39
N THR A 217 21.29 18.17 8.12
CA THR A 217 20.46 18.87 7.13
C THR A 217 19.99 17.90 6.06
N LEU A 218 18.81 18.15 5.54
CA LEU A 218 18.22 17.42 4.43
C LEU A 218 17.62 18.43 3.46
N VAL A 219 18.04 18.38 2.20
CA VAL A 219 17.38 19.06 1.09
C VAL A 219 16.91 17.98 0.14
N SER A 220 15.63 18.02 -0.25
CA SER A 220 15.09 17.10 -1.25
C SER A 220 14.18 17.83 -2.23
N TYR A 221 14.32 17.46 -3.50
CA TYR A 221 13.43 17.87 -4.57
C TYR A 221 12.64 16.65 -5.04
N THR A 222 11.36 16.81 -5.29
CA THR A 222 10.48 15.79 -5.84
C THR A 222 9.69 16.37 -6.99
N LEU A 223 9.75 15.72 -8.14
CA LEU A 223 8.93 15.99 -9.32
C LEU A 223 8.04 14.78 -9.53
N THR A 224 6.74 14.99 -9.64
CA THR A 224 5.78 13.98 -10.05
C THR A 224 5.09 14.46 -11.32
N LEU A 225 5.05 13.62 -12.33
CA LEU A 225 4.32 13.82 -13.58
C LEU A 225 3.21 12.77 -13.59
N ASN A 226 1.97 13.20 -13.77
CA ASN A 226 0.82 12.32 -13.93
C ASN A 226 0.25 12.54 -15.32
N ASP A 227 0.02 11.43 -16.01
CA ASP A 227 -0.73 11.39 -17.26
C ASP A 227 -1.89 10.43 -16.98
N ASN A 228 -3.10 10.98 -16.94
CA ASN A 228 -4.31 10.25 -16.63
C ASN A 228 -5.20 10.24 -17.86
N SER A 229 -5.84 9.12 -18.16
CA SER A 229 -6.94 9.04 -19.09
C SER A 229 -8.12 8.36 -18.44
N ASN A 230 -9.32 8.85 -18.73
CA ASN A 230 -10.58 8.30 -18.23
C ASN A 230 -11.60 8.30 -19.36
N LEU A 231 -12.35 7.22 -19.47
CA LEU A 231 -13.52 7.14 -20.32
C LEU A 231 -14.72 7.75 -19.57
N VAL A 232 -15.31 8.80 -20.13
CA VAL A 232 -16.46 9.50 -19.54
C VAL A 232 -17.64 9.43 -20.51
N ASN A 233 -18.82 9.09 -19.97
CA ASN A 233 -20.07 9.13 -20.71
C ASN A 233 -20.65 10.55 -20.61
N GLU A 234 -20.46 11.35 -21.64
CA GLU A 234 -21.10 12.65 -21.77
C GLU A 234 -22.27 12.54 -22.76
N LEU A 235 -23.50 12.76 -22.27
CA LEU A 235 -24.72 12.82 -23.10
C LEU A 235 -24.98 11.56 -23.95
N GLY A 236 -24.47 10.39 -23.54
CA GLY A 236 -24.67 9.11 -24.23
C GLY A 236 -23.53 8.71 -25.19
N ASP A 237 -22.54 9.59 -25.42
CA ASP A 237 -21.33 9.27 -26.17
C ASP A 237 -20.16 9.04 -25.21
N LEU A 238 -19.46 7.92 -25.39
CA LEU A 238 -18.24 7.59 -24.65
C LEU A 238 -17.06 8.39 -25.23
N THR A 239 -16.46 9.24 -24.40
CA THR A 239 -15.32 10.08 -24.77
C THR A 239 -14.14 9.83 -23.84
N LEU A 240 -12.93 9.76 -24.41
CA LEU A 240 -11.70 9.65 -23.63
C LEU A 240 -11.23 11.05 -23.26
N ILE A 241 -11.14 11.33 -21.96
CA ILE A 241 -10.57 12.57 -21.42
C ILE A 241 -9.16 12.27 -20.95
N GLU A 242 -8.19 13.00 -21.50
CA GLU A 242 -6.79 12.95 -21.07
C GLU A 242 -6.48 14.18 -20.21
N GLU A 243 -5.92 13.95 -19.02
CA GLU A 243 -5.49 14.98 -18.08
C GLU A 243 -4.02 14.78 -17.73
N THR A 244 -3.23 15.82 -17.97
CA THR A 244 -1.82 15.87 -17.59
C THR A 244 -1.62 16.80 -16.42
N SER A 245 -0.90 16.36 -15.39
CA SER A 245 -0.57 17.22 -14.25
C SER A 245 0.85 17.00 -13.76
N ASN A 246 1.43 18.04 -13.18
CA ASN A 246 2.71 17.95 -12.53
C ASN A 246 2.66 18.48 -11.11
N TYR A 247 3.46 17.87 -10.25
CA TYR A 247 3.66 18.25 -8.87
C TYR A 247 5.15 18.40 -8.60
N ASN A 248 5.53 19.55 -8.05
CA ASN A 248 6.89 19.89 -7.71
C ASN A 248 6.94 20.17 -6.22
N SER A 249 7.91 19.58 -5.52
CA SER A 249 8.14 19.82 -4.10
C SER A 249 9.60 20.02 -3.78
N ILE A 250 9.91 21.12 -3.12
CA ILE A 250 11.19 21.34 -2.45
C ILE A 250 10.96 21.19 -0.95
N PHE A 251 11.74 20.34 -0.31
CA PHE A 251 11.71 20.13 1.14
C PHE A 251 13.11 20.35 1.70
N MET A 252 13.18 21.14 2.76
CA MET A 252 14.40 21.46 3.49
C MET A 252 14.16 21.21 4.97
N ARG A 253 15.10 20.57 5.66
CA ARG A 253 15.05 20.35 7.10
C ARG A 253 16.42 20.52 7.72
N GLY A 254 16.47 21.25 8.82
CA GLY A 254 17.60 21.27 9.75
C GLY A 254 17.17 20.67 11.07
N GLU A 255 17.92 19.70 11.58
CA GLU A 255 17.69 19.04 12.86
C GLU A 255 18.97 19.13 13.70
N PHE A 256 18.83 19.49 14.97
CA PHE A 256 19.94 19.48 15.91
C PHE A 256 19.89 18.22 16.78
N ASP A 257 21.07 17.75 17.18
CA ASP A 257 21.24 16.58 18.05
C ASP A 257 21.81 17.03 19.40
N LEU A 258 20.93 17.33 20.36
CA LEU A 258 21.30 17.90 21.65
C LEU A 258 21.12 16.87 22.77
N LEU A 259 21.84 17.07 23.88
CA LEU A 259 21.74 16.24 25.09
C LEU A 259 21.96 14.74 24.80
N GLU A 260 23.07 14.40 24.12
CA GLU A 260 23.38 13.02 23.73
C GLU A 260 22.22 12.37 22.95
N SER A 261 21.68 13.07 21.97
CA SER A 261 20.55 12.63 21.13
C SER A 261 19.20 12.50 21.83
N ARG A 262 19.09 12.92 23.10
CA ARG A 262 17.80 12.94 23.79
C ARG A 262 16.89 14.06 23.32
N LEU A 263 17.42 15.19 22.89
CA LEU A 263 16.64 16.34 22.43
C LEU A 263 16.96 16.66 20.97
N LYS A 264 15.94 16.59 20.12
CA LYS A 264 16.07 16.79 18.67
C LYS A 264 15.12 17.88 18.17
N PRO A 265 15.47 19.17 18.34
CA PRO A 265 14.70 20.24 17.76
C PRO A 265 14.98 20.32 16.25
N TYR A 266 13.96 20.66 15.49
CA TYR A 266 14.05 20.78 14.05
C TYR A 266 13.23 21.94 13.53
N VAL A 267 13.65 22.44 12.37
CA VAL A 267 12.89 23.35 11.52
C VAL A 267 12.84 22.73 10.14
N ASP A 268 11.67 22.72 9.53
CA ASP A 268 11.52 22.31 8.15
C ASP A 268 10.64 23.26 7.35
N PHE A 269 10.96 23.33 6.06
CA PHE A 269 10.26 24.12 5.07
C PHE A 269 9.92 23.21 3.90
N ARG A 270 8.68 23.32 3.42
CA ARG A 270 8.23 22.66 2.19
C ARG A 270 7.53 23.65 1.29
N TYR A 271 7.90 23.65 0.03
CA TYR A 271 7.19 24.36 -1.02
C TYR A 271 6.66 23.35 -2.03
N ASN A 272 5.35 23.31 -2.22
CA ASN A 272 4.62 22.46 -3.14
C ASN A 272 4.01 23.31 -4.25
N MET A 273 4.05 22.82 -5.49
CA MET A 273 3.44 23.47 -6.64
C MET A 273 2.82 22.42 -7.55
N PHE A 274 1.55 22.62 -7.90
CA PHE A 274 0.76 21.79 -8.80
C PHE A 274 0.43 22.62 -10.05
N LYS A 275 0.54 22.04 -11.25
CA LYS A 275 0.11 22.65 -12.52
C LYS A 275 -0.37 21.57 -13.48
N GLY A 276 -0.93 21.98 -14.61
CA GLY A 276 -1.37 21.11 -15.70
C GLY A 276 -2.84 21.39 -16.02
N ASP A 277 -3.57 20.33 -16.34
CA ASP A 277 -5.02 20.35 -16.57
C ASP A 277 -5.82 20.35 -15.25
N ILE A 278 -5.11 20.30 -14.11
CA ILE A 278 -5.64 20.61 -12.78
C ILE A 278 -5.36 22.07 -12.42
N ASP A 279 -6.19 22.63 -11.54
CA ASP A 279 -5.98 23.96 -10.95
C ASP A 279 -4.54 24.17 -10.48
N SER A 280 -3.97 25.31 -10.88
CA SER A 280 -2.63 25.74 -10.52
C SER A 280 -2.59 26.18 -9.06
N GLN A 281 -2.13 25.27 -8.20
CA GLN A 281 -2.09 25.44 -6.75
C GLN A 281 -0.65 25.49 -6.22
N ALA A 282 -0.42 26.32 -5.21
CA ALA A 282 0.84 26.37 -4.47
C ALA A 282 0.58 26.24 -2.97
N ALA A 283 1.45 25.51 -2.27
CA ALA A 283 1.37 25.41 -0.82
C ALA A 283 2.75 25.50 -0.18
N GLN A 284 2.87 26.39 0.80
CA GLN A 284 4.07 26.55 1.62
C GLN A 284 3.79 26.00 3.00
N MET A 285 4.74 25.26 3.56
CA MET A 285 4.65 24.74 4.92
C MET A 285 5.94 25.08 5.66
N PHE A 286 5.80 25.73 6.81
CA PHE A 286 6.90 25.99 7.72
C PHE A 286 6.58 25.30 9.05
N ASN A 287 7.43 24.38 9.49
CA ASN A 287 7.25 23.67 10.74
C ASN A 287 8.45 23.88 11.66
N ILE A 288 8.17 24.07 12.94
CA ILE A 288 9.15 24.01 14.02
C ILE A 288 8.68 22.96 15.01
N GLY A 289 9.59 22.10 15.45
CA GLY A 289 9.24 21.06 16.40
C GLY A 289 10.43 20.58 17.18
N SER A 290 10.16 19.71 18.15
CA SER A 290 11.18 19.04 18.92
C SER A 290 10.71 17.67 19.38
N SER A 291 11.66 16.73 19.40
CA SER A 291 11.47 15.41 20.00
C SER A 291 12.36 15.26 21.22
N TYR A 292 11.81 14.77 22.32
CA TYR A 292 12.52 14.51 23.56
C TYR A 292 12.35 13.04 24.00
N GLU A 293 13.46 12.36 24.26
CA GLU A 293 13.47 11.03 24.87
C GLU A 293 13.31 11.16 26.39
N ILE A 294 12.14 10.77 26.89
CA ILE A 294 11.81 10.84 28.33
C ILE A 294 12.49 9.71 29.10
N ALA A 295 12.44 8.51 28.51
CA ALA A 295 12.97 7.27 29.03
C ALA A 295 13.36 6.39 27.84
N SER A 296 14.09 5.30 28.09
CA SER A 296 14.52 4.39 27.02
C SER A 296 13.32 3.92 26.20
N ASN A 297 13.34 4.22 24.91
CA ASN A 297 12.28 3.92 23.95
C ASN A 297 10.95 4.69 24.14
N SER A 298 10.97 5.78 24.91
CA SER A 298 9.81 6.65 25.19
C SER A 298 10.09 8.07 24.70
N TYR A 299 9.26 8.59 23.79
CA TYR A 299 9.46 9.90 23.17
C TYR A 299 8.22 10.78 23.30
N ILE A 300 8.43 12.05 23.63
CA ILE A 300 7.45 13.12 23.38
C ILE A 300 7.93 13.89 22.16
N THR A 301 7.04 14.17 21.22
CA THR A 301 7.26 15.08 20.10
C THR A 301 6.21 16.16 20.14
N ALA A 302 6.62 17.42 19.98
CA ALA A 302 5.73 18.55 19.82
C ALA A 302 6.13 19.34 18.58
N ASP A 303 5.17 19.70 17.74
CA ASP A 303 5.40 20.46 16.52
C ASP A 303 4.29 21.51 16.30
N ALA A 304 4.70 22.65 15.76
CA ALA A 304 3.85 23.73 15.32
C ALA A 304 4.18 24.03 13.85
N GLY A 305 3.15 24.07 13.01
CA GLY A 305 3.27 24.24 11.59
C GLY A 305 2.34 25.32 11.06
N LEU A 306 2.83 26.17 10.16
CA LEU A 306 2.03 27.09 9.37
C LEU A 306 1.97 26.58 7.93
N LYS A 307 0.76 26.34 7.43
CA LYS A 307 0.49 26.03 6.02
C LYS A 307 -0.17 27.24 5.37
N MET A 308 0.39 27.71 4.27
CA MET A 308 -0.21 28.73 3.40
C MET A 308 -0.55 28.06 2.08
N TYR A 309 -1.80 28.15 1.65
CA TYR A 309 -2.30 27.56 0.41
C TYR A 309 -2.86 28.65 -0.49
N GLN A 310 -2.53 28.55 -1.78
CA GLN A 310 -2.96 29.47 -2.81
C GLN A 310 -3.45 28.67 -4.02
N ASN A 311 -4.62 29.03 -4.56
CA ASN A 311 -5.13 28.54 -5.84
C ASN A 311 -5.22 29.71 -6.82
N THR A 312 -4.54 29.60 -7.95
CA THR A 312 -4.51 30.66 -8.97
C THR A 312 -5.86 30.78 -9.69
N ASP A 313 -6.52 29.65 -9.89
CA ASP A 313 -7.77 29.53 -10.65
C ASP A 313 -9.00 29.80 -9.76
N GLU A 314 -8.89 29.52 -8.45
CA GLU A 314 -9.92 29.81 -7.46
C GLU A 314 -9.36 30.58 -6.25
N PRO A 315 -9.13 31.92 -6.36
CA PRO A 315 -8.55 32.70 -5.26
C PRO A 315 -9.38 32.73 -3.98
N THR A 316 -10.68 32.41 -4.06
CA THR A 316 -11.56 32.28 -2.89
C THR A 316 -11.23 31.04 -2.05
N ALA A 317 -10.49 30.08 -2.59
CA ALA A 317 -10.02 28.90 -1.89
C ALA A 317 -8.70 29.13 -1.12
N ASP A 318 -8.11 30.32 -1.18
CA ASP A 318 -6.89 30.65 -0.45
C ASP A 318 -7.10 30.59 1.07
N TYR A 319 -6.17 29.93 1.77
CA TYR A 319 -6.23 29.87 3.23
C TYR A 319 -4.84 29.78 3.87
N SER A 320 -4.81 30.16 5.14
CA SER A 320 -3.69 29.89 6.04
C SER A 320 -4.18 29.05 7.21
N ARG A 321 -3.42 28.01 7.55
CA ARG A 321 -3.76 27.07 8.63
C ARG A 321 -2.57 26.89 9.55
N LEU A 322 -2.78 27.18 10.84
CA LEU A 322 -1.86 26.81 11.90
C LEU A 322 -2.23 25.42 12.43
N ASN A 323 -1.26 24.53 12.48
CA ASN A 323 -1.39 23.20 13.05
C ASN A 323 -0.48 23.12 14.27
N PHE A 324 -1.00 22.58 15.37
CA PHE A 324 -0.20 22.18 16.51
C PHE A 324 -0.45 20.71 16.77
N LYS A 325 0.62 19.95 16.98
CA LYS A 325 0.55 18.52 17.24
C LYS A 325 1.50 18.16 18.36
N MET A 326 1.02 17.29 19.24
CA MET A 326 1.81 16.65 20.26
C MET A 326 1.58 15.14 20.17
N LYS A 327 2.66 14.36 20.25
CA LYS A 327 2.64 12.91 20.18
C LYS A 327 3.49 12.33 21.29
N ILE A 328 2.98 11.32 21.97
CA ILE A 328 3.76 10.48 22.88
C ILE A 328 3.86 9.10 22.26
N SER A 329 5.05 8.52 22.18
CA SER A 329 5.27 7.18 21.64
C SER A 329 6.16 6.35 22.55
N GLN A 330 5.73 5.12 22.85
CA GLN A 330 6.48 4.10 23.57
C GLN A 330 6.66 2.90 22.65
N LYS A 331 7.90 2.41 22.50
CA LYS A 331 8.14 1.09 21.93
C LYS A 331 8.19 0.07 23.06
N PHE A 332 7.44 -1.02 22.92
CA PHE A 332 7.39 -2.15 23.84
C PHE A 332 8.31 -3.28 23.38
#